data_AF-A0AAD4SIJ5-F1
#
_entry.id   AF-A0AAD4SIJ5-F1
#
_cell.length_a   1.000
_cell.length_b   1.000
_cell.length_c   1.000
_cell.angle_alpha   90.00
_cell.angle_beta   90.00
_cell.angle_gamma   90.00
#
_symmetry.space_group_name_H-M   'P 1'
#
loop_
_entity.id
_entity.type
_entity.pdbx_description
1 polymer ?
#
loop_
_entity_poly.entity_id
_entity_poly.type
_entity_poly.pdbx_seq_one_letter_code
_entity_poly.pdbx_strand_id
1 'polypeptide(L)'
;MSCLMVFGKKHVESDHDKKSFHEVVQEGMKLAAAPNLAEYIPFVGRFDLQGIVKGMKAVSKVYDDMLDKIIDEHVEVFDKDNLKDFIDVLLDCMASNDTEFSIGPSNIKAIAL
;
A
#
# COMPACT_ATOMS: atom_id res chain seq x y z
N MET A 1 -7.75 5.32 -12.48
CA MET A 1 -7.27 6.71 -12.67
C MET A 1 -6.21 7.04 -11.63
N SER A 2 -6.45 6.81 -10.33
CA SER A 2 -5.46 7.01 -9.26
C SER A 2 -4.15 6.26 -9.47
N CYS A 3 -4.18 4.95 -9.80
CA CYS A 3 -2.95 4.16 -9.99
C CYS A 3 -1.98 4.73 -11.03
N LEU A 4 -2.50 5.34 -12.11
CA LEU A 4 -1.66 5.93 -13.16
C LEU A 4 -0.96 7.21 -12.68
N MET A 5 -1.67 8.04 -11.92
CA MET A 5 -1.09 9.28 -11.38
C MET A 5 -0.13 9.01 -10.23
N VAL A 6 -0.42 7.98 -9.42
CA VAL A 6 0.40 7.65 -8.25
C VAL A 6 1.63 6.86 -8.65
N PHE A 7 1.46 5.76 -9.41
CA PHE A 7 2.53 4.78 -9.68
C PHE A 7 3.06 4.80 -11.12
N GLY A 8 2.63 5.76 -11.95
CA GLY A 8 2.95 5.77 -13.39
C GLY A 8 2.37 4.60 -14.20
N LYS A 9 1.65 3.67 -13.55
CA LYS A 9 1.18 2.40 -14.13
C LYS A 9 -0.34 2.27 -14.09
N LYS A 10 -0.92 1.87 -15.22
CA LYS A 10 -2.38 1.67 -15.34
C LYS A 10 -2.86 0.38 -14.67
N HIS A 11 -2.04 -0.67 -14.72
CA HIS A 11 -2.28 -1.94 -14.05
C HIS A 11 -1.06 -2.28 -13.21
N VAL A 12 -1.32 -2.61 -11.95
CA VAL A 12 -0.32 -3.09 -11.01
C VAL A 12 -0.80 -4.48 -10.59
N GLU A 13 0.03 -5.49 -10.81
CA GLU A 13 -0.28 -6.88 -10.50
C GLU A 13 0.74 -7.41 -9.50
N SER A 14 0.29 -8.31 -8.62
CA SER A 14 1.18 -9.06 -7.75
C SER A 14 1.77 -10.25 -8.50
N ASP A 15 3.10 -10.40 -8.52
CA ASP A 15 3.73 -11.58 -9.15
C ASP A 15 3.36 -12.90 -8.45
N HIS A 16 3.10 -12.86 -7.14
CA HIS A 16 2.89 -14.06 -6.33
C HIS A 16 1.45 -14.57 -6.35
N ASP A 17 0.47 -13.67 -6.29
CA ASP A 17 -0.94 -14.05 -6.14
C ASP A 17 -1.75 -13.88 -7.44
N LYS A 18 -1.14 -13.34 -8.52
CA LYS A 18 -1.80 -12.94 -9.78
C LYS A 18 -3.03 -12.02 -9.57
N LYS A 19 -3.19 -11.50 -8.35
CA LYS A 19 -4.23 -10.55 -8.01
C LYS A 19 -3.80 -9.19 -8.49
N SER A 20 -4.71 -8.50 -9.16
CA SER A 20 -4.57 -7.09 -9.49
C SER A 20 -4.67 -6.25 -8.22
N PHE A 21 -4.01 -5.09 -8.22
CA PHE A 21 -4.12 -4.11 -7.13
C PHE A 21 -5.57 -3.78 -6.79
N HIS A 22 -6.43 -3.71 -7.81
CA HIS A 22 -7.86 -3.47 -7.62
C HIS A 22 -8.54 -4.57 -6.79
N GLU A 23 -8.25 -5.84 -7.06
CA GLU A 23 -8.80 -6.97 -6.32
C GLU A 23 -8.33 -6.99 -4.87
N VAL A 24 -7.05 -6.69 -4.63
CA VAL A 24 -6.46 -6.62 -3.28
C VAL A 24 -7.12 -5.50 -2.47
N VAL A 25 -7.27 -4.30 -3.05
CA VAL A 25 -7.98 -3.17 -2.40
C VAL A 25 -9.44 -3.53 -2.15
N GLN A 26 -10.12 -4.16 -3.11
CA GLN A 26 -11.51 -4.55 -2.94
C GLN A 26 -11.70 -5.61 -1.84
N GLU A 27 -10.77 -6.57 -1.72
CA GLU A 27 -10.75 -7.57 -0.65
C GLU A 27 -10.52 -6.91 0.72
N GLY A 28 -9.56 -5.99 0.82
CA GLY A 28 -9.32 -5.19 2.02
C GLY A 28 -10.54 -4.37 2.44
N MET A 29 -11.19 -3.69 1.50
CA MET A 29 -12.41 -2.91 1.77
C MET A 29 -13.58 -3.78 2.24
N LYS A 30 -13.74 -5.00 1.70
CA LYS A 30 -14.76 -5.95 2.18
C LYS A 30 -14.50 -6.38 3.61
N LEU A 31 -13.24 -6.65 3.97
CA LEU A 31 -12.85 -7.02 5.33
C LEU A 31 -13.00 -5.84 6.31
N ALA A 32 -12.65 -4.62 5.88
CA ALA A 32 -12.78 -3.42 6.69
C ALA A 32 -14.25 -3.02 6.92
N ALA A 33 -15.12 -3.23 5.94
CA ALA A 33 -16.55 -2.95 6.04
C ALA A 33 -17.36 -4.08 6.70
N ALA A 34 -16.73 -5.23 6.99
CA ALA A 34 -17.42 -6.35 7.62
C ALA A 34 -17.78 -6.01 9.08
N PRO A 35 -18.99 -6.35 9.54
CA PRO A 35 -19.40 -6.09 10.92
C PRO A 35 -18.50 -6.88 11.89
N ASN A 36 -17.79 -6.17 12.76
CA ASN A 36 -16.83 -6.79 13.67
C ASN A 36 -17.51 -7.25 14.98
N LEU A 37 -17.87 -8.52 15.09
CA LEU A 37 -18.43 -9.13 16.32
C LEU A 37 -17.54 -8.93 17.55
N ALA A 38 -16.23 -8.73 17.37
CA ALA A 38 -15.32 -8.40 18.47
C ALA A 38 -15.65 -7.06 19.14
N GLU A 39 -16.22 -6.11 18.41
CA GLU A 39 -16.61 -4.80 18.92
C GLU A 39 -17.96 -4.85 19.66
N TYR A 40 -18.81 -5.83 19.33
CA TYR A 40 -20.12 -6.01 19.94
C TYR A 40 -20.12 -6.98 21.13
N ILE A 41 -19.17 -7.93 21.18
CA ILE A 41 -19.13 -8.97 22.22
C ILE A 41 -17.75 -8.96 22.91
N PRO A 42 -17.64 -8.46 24.16
CA PRO A 42 -16.36 -8.24 24.86
C PRO A 42 -15.44 -9.45 24.96
N PHE A 43 -15.99 -10.67 24.88
CA PHE A 43 -15.26 -11.92 25.05
C PHE A 43 -14.80 -12.58 23.74
N VAL A 44 -15.31 -12.13 22.58
CA VAL A 44 -15.08 -12.78 21.28
C VAL A 44 -13.87 -12.19 20.54
N GLY A 45 -13.44 -10.98 20.91
CA GLY A 45 -12.38 -10.27 20.20
C GLY A 45 -11.01 -10.95 20.16
N ARG A 46 -10.73 -11.88 21.08
CA ARG A 46 -9.45 -12.61 21.10
C ARG A 46 -9.38 -13.79 20.13
N PHE A 47 -10.52 -14.24 19.61
CA PHE A 47 -10.61 -15.48 18.84
C PHE A 47 -10.61 -15.29 17.32
N ASP A 48 -10.74 -14.05 16.81
CA ASP A 48 -10.86 -13.74 15.38
C ASP A 48 -11.81 -14.72 14.64
N LEU A 49 -12.99 -14.97 15.21
CA LEU A 49 -13.92 -16.00 14.71
C LEU A 49 -14.38 -15.75 13.27
N GLN A 50 -14.33 -14.50 12.82
CA GLN A 50 -14.66 -14.09 11.46
C GLN A 50 -13.46 -14.13 10.51
N GLY A 51 -12.25 -14.37 11.03
CA GLY A 51 -11.02 -14.33 10.25
C GLY A 51 -10.67 -12.95 9.68
N ILE A 52 -11.26 -11.87 10.21
CA ILE A 52 -11.07 -10.50 9.72
C ILE A 52 -9.63 -10.07 9.95
N VAL A 53 -9.07 -10.34 11.14
CA VAL A 53 -7.69 -9.95 11.45
C VAL A 53 -6.72 -10.74 10.58
N LYS A 54 -6.93 -12.06 10.46
CA LYS A 54 -6.09 -12.90 9.60
C LYS A 54 -6.19 -12.49 8.13
N GLY A 55 -7.39 -12.20 7.63
CA GLY A 55 -7.62 -11.74 6.27
C GLY A 55 -6.95 -10.40 6.00
N MET A 56 -7.12 -9.44 6.91
CA MET A 56 -6.50 -8.11 6.79
C MET A 56 -4.98 -8.21 6.77
N LYS A 57 -4.39 -9.11 7.57
CA LYS A 57 -2.95 -9.36 7.56
C LYS A 57 -2.47 -9.97 6.24
N ALA A 58 -3.25 -10.86 5.63
CA ALA A 58 -2.92 -11.43 4.33
C ALA A 58 -2.99 -10.36 3.22
N VAL A 59 -4.06 -9.55 3.19
CA VAL A 59 -4.20 -8.43 2.26
C VAL A 59 -3.07 -7.42 2.44
N SER A 60 -2.75 -7.04 3.68
CA SER A 60 -1.67 -6.11 3.99
C SER A 60 -0.32 -6.60 3.51
N LYS A 61 -0.03 -7.91 3.61
CA LYS A 61 1.22 -8.48 3.10
C LYS A 61 1.32 -8.37 1.58
N VAL A 62 0.25 -8.74 0.86
CA VAL A 62 0.23 -8.64 -0.61
C VAL A 62 0.38 -7.18 -1.04
N TYR A 63 -0.26 -6.25 -0.33
CA TYR A 63 -0.15 -4.81 -0.63
C TYR A 63 1.26 -4.27 -0.39
N ASP A 64 1.90 -4.64 0.73
CA ASP A 64 3.26 -4.24 1.07
C ASP A 64 4.28 -4.76 0.03
N ASP A 65 4.17 -6.05 -0.34
CA ASP A 65 5.01 -6.68 -1.37
C ASP A 65 4.85 -6.00 -2.74
N MET A 66 3.66 -5.50 -3.07
CA MET A 66 3.41 -4.75 -4.32
C MET A 66 4.02 -3.36 -4.26
N LEU A 67 3.85 -2.63 -3.16
CA LEU A 67 4.42 -1.29 -3.00
C LEU A 67 5.95 -1.30 -2.99
N ASP A 68 6.57 -2.28 -2.32
CA ASP A 68 8.02 -2.43 -2.31
C ASP A 68 8.57 -2.55 -3.73
N LYS A 69 7.96 -3.41 -4.56
CA LYS A 69 8.36 -3.55 -5.97
C LYS A 69 8.21 -2.26 -6.77
N ILE A 70 7.09 -1.56 -6.61
CA ILE A 70 6.87 -0.30 -7.32
C ILE A 70 7.92 0.72 -6.90
N ILE A 71 8.18 0.86 -5.61
CA ILE A 71 9.16 1.82 -5.11
C ILE A 71 10.57 1.46 -5.58
N ASP A 72 10.95 0.18 -5.50
CA ASP A 72 12.26 -0.30 -5.97
C ASP A 72 12.45 0.02 -7.47
N GLU A 73 11.44 -0.23 -8.31
CA GLU A 73 11.47 0.14 -9.73
C GLU A 73 11.64 1.64 -9.95
N HIS A 74 10.95 2.49 -9.17
CA HIS A 74 11.08 3.95 -9.28
C HIS A 74 12.44 4.43 -8.78
N VAL A 75 12.99 3.82 -7.72
CA VAL A 75 14.33 4.12 -7.20
C VAL A 75 15.41 3.79 -8.23
N GLU A 76 15.29 2.68 -8.97
CA GLU A 76 16.26 2.28 -10.00
C GLU A 76 16.30 3.24 -11.20
N VAL A 77 15.15 3.81 -11.58
CA VAL A 77 15.03 4.72 -12.74
C VAL A 77 14.87 6.18 -12.35
N PHE A 78 15.06 6.50 -11.06
CA PHE A 78 14.81 7.83 -10.50
C PHE A 78 15.69 8.88 -11.18
N ASP A 79 15.04 9.90 -11.71
CA ASP A 79 15.67 11.06 -12.35
C ASP A 79 15.05 12.34 -11.79
N LYS A 80 15.85 13.09 -11.03
CA LYS A 80 15.41 14.34 -10.39
C LYS A 80 14.96 15.40 -11.40
N ASP A 81 15.49 15.37 -12.63
CA ASP A 81 15.11 16.32 -13.68
C ASP A 81 13.86 15.88 -14.45
N ASN A 82 13.31 14.68 -14.15
CA ASN A 82 12.20 14.07 -14.89
C ASN A 82 11.24 13.29 -13.98
N LEU A 83 10.50 14.03 -13.15
CA LEU A 83 9.46 13.49 -12.25
C LEU A 83 8.18 13.18 -13.05
N LYS A 84 7.80 11.90 -13.15
CA LYS A 84 6.68 11.45 -14.01
C LYS A 84 5.41 11.17 -13.25
N ASP A 85 5.53 10.77 -11.98
CA ASP A 85 4.40 10.43 -11.13
C ASP A 85 4.64 10.85 -9.67
N PHE A 86 3.67 10.53 -8.82
CA PHE A 86 3.70 10.95 -7.43
C PHE A 86 4.80 10.25 -6.62
N ILE A 87 5.17 9.01 -6.95
CA ILE A 87 6.25 8.30 -6.25
C ILE A 87 7.58 9.01 -6.54
N ASP A 88 7.85 9.42 -7.77
CA ASP A 88 9.04 10.20 -8.11
C ASP A 88 9.14 11.50 -7.30
N VAL A 89 8.01 12.20 -7.10
CA VAL A 89 7.97 13.43 -6.29
C VAL A 89 8.30 13.14 -4.82
N LEU A 90 7.79 12.03 -4.27
CA LEU A 90 8.11 11.61 -2.90
C LEU A 90 9.58 11.19 -2.75
N LEU A 91 10.16 10.55 -3.77
CA LEU A 91 11.59 10.20 -3.81
C LEU A 91 12.48 11.45 -3.87
N ASP A 92 12.12 12.45 -4.66
CA ASP A 92 12.86 13.73 -4.69
C ASP A 92 12.80 14.45 -3.34
N CYS A 93 11.63 14.43 -2.69
CA CYS A 93 11.45 15.02 -1.36
C CYS A 93 12.28 14.30 -0.29
N MET A 94 12.44 12.97 -0.42
CA MET A 94 13.36 12.18 0.41
C MET A 94 14.82 12.54 0.15
N ALA A 95 15.21 12.77 -1.11
CA ALA A 95 16.58 13.11 -1.50
C ALA A 95 16.98 14.54 -1.10
N SER A 96 16.03 15.49 -1.12
CA SER A 96 16.33 16.90 -0.87
C SER A 96 16.50 17.24 0.61
N ASN A 97 16.01 16.40 1.53
CA ASN A 97 15.94 16.72 2.98
C ASN A 97 15.29 18.09 3.27
N ASP A 98 14.48 18.64 2.35
CA ASP A 98 13.83 19.96 2.48
C ASP A 98 12.65 19.95 3.47
N THR A 99 12.40 18.82 4.13
CA THR A 99 11.31 18.64 5.08
C THR A 99 11.84 18.67 6.51
N GLU A 100 11.03 19.21 7.43
CA GLU A 100 11.37 19.28 8.86
C GLU A 100 11.57 17.88 9.49
N PHE A 101 11.14 16.82 8.81
CA PHE A 101 11.28 15.43 9.20
C PHE A 101 11.83 14.60 8.04
N SER A 102 12.77 13.68 8.32
CA SER A 102 13.30 12.78 7.30
C SER A 102 12.20 11.83 6.79
N ILE A 103 11.90 11.90 5.50
CA ILE A 103 11.00 10.97 4.81
C ILE A 103 11.80 9.72 4.47
N GLY A 104 11.39 8.57 5.00
CA GLY A 104 11.97 7.27 4.64
C GLY A 104 11.07 6.47 3.69
N PRO A 105 11.54 5.31 3.19
CA PRO A 105 10.76 4.44 2.31
C PRO A 105 9.43 3.98 2.94
N SER A 106 9.43 3.74 4.26
CA SER A 106 8.20 3.38 5.00
C SER A 106 7.17 4.51 5.01
N ASN A 107 7.61 5.78 5.00
CA ASN A 107 6.69 6.93 4.93
C ASN A 107 6.07 7.04 3.52
N ILE A 108 6.86 6.80 2.48
CA ILE A 108 6.38 6.77 1.09
C ILE A 108 5.29 5.70 0.94
N LYS A 109 5.53 4.50 1.47
CA LYS A 109 4.52 3.41 1.48
C LYS A 109 3.23 3.80 2.20
N ALA A 110 3.34 4.46 3.35
CA ALA A 110 2.18 4.89 4.12
C ALA A 110 1.36 5.98 3.41
N ILE A 111 2.01 6.85 2.64
CA ILE A 111 1.34 7.92 1.88
C ILE A 111 0.71 7.37 0.59
N ALA A 112 1.28 6.32 0.00
CA ALA A 112 0.74 5.64 -1.16
C ALA A 112 -0.45 4.69 -0.85
N LEU A 113 -0.80 4.55 0.44
CA LEU A 113 -1.88 3.69 0.95
C LEU A 113 -3.27 4.35 0.84
#